data_AF-A0A9D8S3A8-F1
#
_entry.id   AF-A0A9D8S3A8-F1
#
_cell.length_a   1.000
_cell.length_b   1.000
_cell.length_c   1.000
_cell.angle_alpha   90.00
_cell.angle_beta   90.00
_cell.angle_gamma   90.00
#
_symmetry.space_group_name_H-M   'P 1'
#
loop_
_entity.id
_entity.type
_entity.pdbx_description
1 polymer ?
#
loop_
_entity_poly.entity_id
_entity_poly.type
_entity_poly.pdbx_seq_one_letter_code
_entity_poly.pdbx_strand_id
1 'polypeptide(L)'
;QTAALLKQQNPALEFALPTVNTVEASVRQIIKASQMKDIKIINDPTEKKQAFANAHAAIAASGTVSLELALLKIPHIIAYKVAPLTAFIARHFLKIWSVNLPNIILNERVIKEMLQESCTPKALAEAITPYLDNQGKAREFFLQKMAELHQKLGVGKETPSQKAALIILNKIKERPQK
;
A
#
# COMPACT_ATOMS: atom_id res chain seq x y z
N GLN A 1 -2.66 12.97 12.68
CA GLN A 1 -1.36 13.61 13.02
C GLN A 1 -0.51 13.86 11.78
N THR A 2 -0.05 12.83 11.06
CA THR A 2 0.73 13.01 9.81
C THR A 2 0.05 13.91 8.80
N ALA A 3 -1.25 13.67 8.52
CA ALA A 3 -2.04 14.51 7.62
C ALA A 3 -2.09 15.99 8.06
N ALA A 4 -2.12 16.26 9.37
CA ALA A 4 -2.11 17.63 9.89
C ALA A 4 -0.78 18.33 9.60
N LEU A 5 0.35 17.63 9.80
CA LEU A 5 1.68 18.16 9.47
C LEU A 5 1.82 18.46 7.97
N LEU A 6 1.36 17.54 7.12
CA LEU A 6 1.36 17.73 5.67
C LEU A 6 0.46 18.91 5.26
N LYS A 7 -0.73 19.05 5.85
CA LYS A 7 -1.64 20.18 5.58
C LYS A 7 -1.04 21.52 6.01
N GLN A 8 -0.26 21.56 7.10
CA GLN A 8 0.48 22.77 7.51
C GLN A 8 1.57 23.15 6.50
N GLN A 9 2.26 22.16 5.92
CA GLN A 9 3.29 22.39 4.91
C GLN A 9 2.70 22.78 3.55
N ASN A 10 1.57 22.18 3.19
CA ASN A 10 0.85 22.48 1.96
C ASN A 10 -0.67 22.44 2.21
N PRO A 11 -1.31 23.61 2.40
CA PRO A 11 -2.75 23.70 2.64
C PRO A 11 -3.62 23.18 1.49
N ALA A 12 -3.08 23.08 0.26
CA ALA A 12 -3.81 22.57 -0.90
C ALA A 12 -3.95 21.04 -0.90
N LEU A 13 -3.28 20.31 0.00
CA LEU A 13 -3.40 18.86 0.08
C LEU A 13 -4.79 18.43 0.53
N GLU A 14 -5.38 17.48 -0.19
CA GLU A 14 -6.62 16.81 0.16
C GLU A 14 -6.35 15.39 0.64
N PHE A 15 -7.16 14.90 1.58
CA PHE A 15 -6.97 13.59 2.17
C PHE A 15 -8.23 12.74 2.01
N ALA A 16 -8.05 11.54 1.46
CA ALA A 16 -9.06 10.50 1.42
C ALA A 16 -8.61 9.31 2.28
N LEU A 17 -9.52 8.76 3.09
CA LEU A 17 -9.28 7.60 3.93
C LEU A 17 -10.31 6.51 3.62
N PRO A 18 -9.97 5.57 2.70
CA PRO A 18 -10.75 4.37 2.50
C PRO A 18 -10.70 3.47 3.74
N THR A 19 -11.86 3.04 4.23
CA THR A 19 -12.01 2.16 5.38
C THR A 19 -13.08 1.11 5.14
N VAL A 20 -13.09 0.06 5.97
CA VAL A 20 -14.16 -0.96 5.95
C VAL A 20 -15.26 -0.61 6.94
N ASN A 21 -16.48 -1.08 6.65
CA ASN A 21 -17.70 -0.79 7.44
C ASN A 21 -17.53 -1.12 8.92
N THR A 22 -16.81 -2.20 9.25
CA THR A 22 -16.64 -2.69 10.62
C THR A 22 -15.89 -1.69 11.53
N VAL A 23 -15.04 -0.83 10.97
CA VAL A 23 -14.23 0.12 11.76
C VAL A 23 -14.54 1.58 11.44
N GLU A 24 -15.46 1.85 10.51
CA GLU A 24 -15.78 3.22 10.08
C GLU A 24 -16.18 4.14 11.23
N ALA A 25 -17.04 3.66 12.15
CA ALA A 25 -17.46 4.44 13.31
C ALA A 25 -16.27 4.84 14.20
N SER A 26 -15.34 3.90 14.45
CA SER A 26 -14.12 4.16 15.22
C SER A 26 -13.22 5.16 14.50
N VAL A 27 -13.05 5.03 13.17
CA VAL A 27 -12.28 5.96 12.35
C VAL A 27 -12.85 7.37 12.41
N ARG A 28 -14.18 7.53 12.29
CA ARG A 28 -14.87 8.82 12.42
C ARG A 28 -14.62 9.48 13.77
N GLN A 29 -14.68 8.70 14.85
CA GLN A 29 -14.41 9.20 16.20
C GLN A 29 -12.96 9.67 16.37
N ILE A 30 -11.99 8.89 15.87
CA ILE A 30 -10.56 9.24 15.92
C ILE A 30 -10.28 10.52 15.13
N ILE A 31 -10.87 10.66 13.93
CA ILE A 31 -10.70 11.86 13.11
C ILE A 31 -11.30 13.08 13.81
N LYS A 32 -12.51 12.96 14.36
CA LYS A 32 -13.16 14.05 15.13
C LYS A 32 -12.30 14.50 16.31
N ALA A 33 -11.73 13.55 17.07
CA ALA A 33 -10.83 13.84 18.18
C ALA A 33 -9.52 14.51 17.73
N SER A 34 -9.05 14.22 16.51
CA SER A 34 -7.84 14.83 15.95
C SER A 34 -8.02 16.27 15.45
N GLN A 35 -9.24 16.80 15.44
CA GLN A 35 -9.61 18.14 14.95
C GLN A 35 -9.31 18.41 13.46
N MET A 36 -8.95 17.38 12.69
CA MET A 36 -8.83 17.48 11.23
C MET A 36 -10.21 17.59 10.60
N LYS A 37 -10.48 18.69 9.88
CA LYS A 37 -11.80 18.96 9.27
C LYS A 37 -11.92 18.49 7.81
N ASP A 38 -10.82 18.10 7.17
CA ASP A 38 -10.76 17.87 5.71
C ASP A 38 -10.26 16.47 5.34
N ILE A 39 -10.84 15.42 5.93
CA ILE A 39 -10.57 14.02 5.54
C ILE A 39 -11.84 13.38 5.01
N LYS A 40 -11.88 13.05 3.72
CA LYS A 40 -12.97 12.31 3.10
C LYS A 40 -12.87 10.83 3.49
N ILE A 41 -13.76 10.36 4.35
CA ILE A 41 -13.86 8.95 4.72
C ILE A 41 -14.66 8.22 3.64
N ILE A 42 -14.11 7.14 3.10
CA ILE A 42 -14.69 6.40 1.98
C ILE A 42 -14.93 4.95 2.41
N ASN A 43 -16.15 4.47 2.25
CA ASN A 43 -16.52 3.08 2.52
C ASN A 43 -17.03 2.35 1.25
N ASP A 44 -17.38 3.11 0.20
CA ASP A 44 -17.81 2.56 -1.07
C ASP A 44 -16.60 2.07 -1.92
N PRO A 45 -16.64 0.83 -2.46
CA PRO A 45 -15.57 0.30 -3.29
C PRO A 45 -15.30 1.09 -4.58
N THR A 46 -16.32 1.71 -5.17
CA THR A 46 -16.19 2.51 -6.40
C THR A 46 -15.51 3.83 -6.10
N GLU A 47 -15.94 4.52 -5.05
CA GLU A 47 -15.28 5.73 -4.56
C GLU A 47 -13.84 5.46 -4.10
N LYS A 48 -13.56 4.29 -3.50
CA LYS A 48 -12.18 3.88 -3.17
C LYS A 48 -11.32 3.84 -4.42
N LYS A 49 -11.80 3.23 -5.51
CA LYS A 49 -11.07 3.15 -6.78
C LYS A 49 -10.83 4.54 -7.38
N GLN A 50 -11.83 5.42 -7.32
CA GLN A 50 -11.69 6.82 -7.78
C GLN A 50 -10.64 7.57 -6.94
N ALA A 51 -10.66 7.40 -5.62
CA ALA A 51 -9.67 8.01 -4.73
C ALA A 51 -8.26 7.51 -5.05
N PHE A 52 -8.10 6.21 -5.35
CA PHE A 52 -6.81 5.66 -5.78
C PHE A 52 -6.37 6.26 -7.12
N ALA A 53 -7.26 6.34 -8.10
CA ALA A 53 -6.94 6.89 -9.43
C ALA A 53 -6.48 8.36 -9.36
N ASN A 54 -7.01 9.13 -8.42
CA ASN A 54 -6.66 10.54 -8.23
C ASN A 54 -5.53 10.77 -7.20
N ALA A 55 -5.02 9.71 -6.56
CA ALA A 55 -4.03 9.85 -5.51
C ALA A 55 -2.64 10.18 -6.06
N HIS A 56 -2.05 11.26 -5.57
CA HIS A 56 -0.65 11.59 -5.81
C HIS A 56 0.27 10.62 -5.07
N ALA A 57 -0.03 10.34 -3.80
CA ALA A 57 0.69 9.38 -3.01
C ALA A 57 -0.21 8.78 -1.92
N ALA A 58 0.17 7.64 -1.34
CA ALA A 58 -0.59 6.96 -0.30
C ALA A 58 0.27 6.49 0.88
N ILE A 59 -0.35 6.35 2.05
CA ILE A 59 0.23 5.70 3.22
C ILE A 59 -0.61 4.46 3.51
N ALA A 60 -0.01 3.28 3.42
CA ALA A 60 -0.71 2.01 3.59
C ALA A 60 -0.25 1.28 4.87
N ALA A 61 -1.20 0.65 5.56
CA ALA A 61 -0.89 -0.21 6.72
C ALA A 61 -0.76 -1.69 6.35
N SER A 62 -1.44 -2.13 5.27
CA SER A 62 -1.48 -3.54 4.85
C SER A 62 -0.61 -3.79 3.62
N GLY A 63 0.05 -4.95 3.59
CA GLY A 63 0.75 -5.45 2.41
C GLY A 63 -0.16 -5.72 1.21
N THR A 64 -1.44 -6.07 1.43
CA THR A 64 -2.39 -6.26 0.31
C THR A 64 -2.71 -4.94 -0.39
N VAL A 65 -2.94 -3.89 0.39
CA VAL A 65 -3.16 -2.54 -0.13
C VAL A 65 -1.91 -2.01 -0.82
N SER A 66 -0.72 -2.32 -0.29
CA SER A 66 0.53 -1.97 -0.98
C SER A 66 0.63 -2.58 -2.37
N LEU A 67 0.28 -3.87 -2.52
CA LEU A 67 0.29 -4.51 -3.84
C LEU A 67 -0.76 -3.87 -4.77
N GLU A 68 -1.97 -3.57 -4.28
CA GLU A 68 -2.98 -2.84 -5.08
C GLU A 68 -2.45 -1.48 -5.56
N LEU A 69 -1.85 -0.69 -4.67
CA LEU A 69 -1.28 0.61 -5.00
C LEU A 69 -0.10 0.48 -5.98
N ALA A 70 0.75 -0.53 -5.80
CA ALA A 70 1.87 -0.82 -6.69
C ALA A 70 1.39 -1.16 -8.11
N LEU A 71 0.35 -2.00 -8.23
CA LEU A 71 -0.27 -2.36 -9.51
C LEU A 71 -0.95 -1.16 -10.20
N LEU A 72 -1.43 -0.20 -9.42
CA LEU A 72 -1.98 1.06 -9.92
C LEU A 72 -0.90 2.13 -10.14
N LYS A 73 0.38 1.81 -9.89
CA LYS A 73 1.52 2.73 -9.99
C LYS A 73 1.37 4.00 -9.14
N ILE A 74 0.72 3.87 -7.98
CA ILE A 74 0.55 4.97 -7.02
C ILE A 74 1.72 4.94 -6.03
N PRO A 75 2.56 5.99 -5.99
CA PRO A 75 3.63 6.10 -5.00
C PRO A 75 3.12 5.98 -3.58
N HIS A 76 3.78 5.19 -2.75
CA HIS A 76 3.32 4.99 -1.38
C HIS A 76 4.44 4.57 -0.43
N ILE A 77 4.12 4.64 0.86
CA ILE A 77 4.94 4.12 1.96
C ILE A 77 4.10 3.19 2.84
N ILE A 78 4.78 2.30 3.58
CA ILE A 78 4.15 1.44 4.57
C ILE A 78 4.30 2.09 5.95
N ALA A 79 3.21 2.15 6.70
CA ALA A 79 3.19 2.64 8.08
C ALA A 79 2.51 1.60 8.97
N TYR A 80 3.26 0.97 9.87
CA TYR A 80 2.70 -0.10 10.69
C TYR A 80 3.33 -0.18 12.07
N LYS A 81 2.49 -0.35 13.09
CA LYS A 81 2.89 -0.53 14.49
C LYS A 81 2.01 -1.61 15.12
N VAL A 82 2.63 -2.71 15.56
CA VAL A 82 1.98 -3.78 16.34
C VAL A 82 2.36 -3.71 17.80
N ALA A 83 1.67 -4.48 18.64
CA ALA A 83 2.05 -4.62 20.05
C ALA A 83 3.53 -5.05 20.18
N PRO A 84 4.28 -4.53 21.18
CA PRO A 84 5.71 -4.82 21.33
C PRO A 84 6.04 -6.31 21.40
N LEU A 85 5.20 -7.10 22.08
CA LEU A 85 5.38 -8.55 22.16
C LEU A 85 5.24 -9.23 20.79
N THR A 86 4.24 -8.84 20.00
CA THR A 86 4.07 -9.32 18.62
C THR A 86 5.27 -8.93 17.76
N ALA A 87 5.77 -7.69 17.90
CA ALA A 87 6.94 -7.22 17.18
C ALA A 87 8.19 -8.03 17.57
N PHE A 88 8.36 -8.35 18.85
CA PHE A 88 9.47 -9.15 19.34
C PHE A 88 9.45 -10.55 18.73
N ILE A 89 8.31 -11.25 18.78
CA ILE A 89 8.17 -12.58 18.18
C ILE A 89 8.41 -12.52 16.67
N ALA A 90 7.79 -11.56 15.97
CA ALA A 90 7.94 -11.40 14.54
C ALA A 90 9.41 -11.20 14.13
N ARG A 91 10.17 -10.36 14.85
CA ARG A 91 11.61 -10.12 14.58
C ARG A 91 12.47 -11.38 14.76
N HIS A 92 12.09 -12.30 15.66
CA HIS A 92 12.87 -13.51 15.93
C HIS A 92 12.52 -14.70 15.02
N PHE A 93 11.28 -14.75 14.51
CA PHE A 93 10.82 -15.88 13.71
C PHE A 93 10.71 -15.59 12.21
N LEU A 94 10.49 -14.32 11.81
CA LEU A 94 10.40 -13.95 10.41
C LEU A 94 11.79 -13.75 9.80
N LYS A 95 12.14 -14.59 8.83
CA LYS A 95 13.41 -14.50 8.07
C LYS A 95 13.34 -13.57 6.85
N ILE A 96 12.27 -12.79 6.72
CA ILE A 96 12.07 -11.87 5.59
C ILE A 96 12.68 -10.51 5.92
N TRP A 97 13.43 -9.94 4.97
CA TRP A 97 14.09 -8.64 5.15
C TRP A 97 13.15 -7.44 4.95
N SER A 98 11.95 -7.71 4.41
CA SER A 98 10.91 -6.75 4.07
C SER A 98 9.56 -7.37 4.43
N VAL A 99 8.63 -6.56 4.94
CA VAL A 99 7.23 -6.99 5.14
C VAL A 99 6.36 -6.70 3.92
N ASN A 100 6.90 -5.99 2.94
CA ASN A 100 6.15 -5.57 1.77
C ASN A 100 6.40 -6.46 0.54
N LEU A 101 5.32 -6.98 -0.04
CA LEU A 101 5.41 -7.94 -1.14
C LEU A 101 6.06 -7.38 -2.42
N PRO A 102 5.75 -6.15 -2.88
CA PRO A 102 6.47 -5.52 -4.00
C PRO A 102 7.99 -5.48 -3.80
N ASN A 103 8.46 -5.11 -2.60
CA ASN A 103 9.88 -5.09 -2.27
C ASN A 103 10.51 -6.48 -2.33
N ILE A 104 9.79 -7.52 -1.84
CA ILE A 104 10.24 -8.91 -1.91
C ILE A 104 10.34 -9.38 -3.37
N ILE A 105 9.35 -9.10 -4.21
CA ILE A 105 9.32 -9.52 -5.63
C ILE A 105 10.44 -8.85 -6.43
N LEU A 106 10.69 -7.56 -6.18
CA LEU A 106 11.78 -6.81 -6.80
C LEU A 106 13.15 -7.15 -6.18
N ASN A 107 13.17 -7.78 -5.01
CA ASN A 107 14.36 -7.98 -4.19
C ASN A 107 15.12 -6.66 -3.91
N GLU A 108 14.38 -5.57 -3.68
CA GLU A 108 14.93 -4.22 -3.54
C GLU A 108 14.05 -3.34 -2.65
N ARG A 109 14.67 -2.42 -1.87
CA ARG A 109 13.99 -1.48 -0.98
C ARG A 109 13.42 -0.28 -1.75
N VAL A 110 12.39 -0.51 -2.56
CA VAL A 110 11.75 0.53 -3.36
C VAL A 110 10.72 1.31 -2.54
N ILE A 111 9.84 0.61 -1.84
CA ILE A 111 8.81 1.22 -0.99
C ILE A 111 9.34 1.33 0.43
N LYS A 112 9.32 2.54 1.00
CA LYS A 112 9.79 2.77 2.38
C LYS A 112 8.86 2.11 3.39
N GLU A 113 9.44 1.36 4.32
CA GLU A 113 8.73 0.67 5.39
C GLU A 113 9.00 1.35 6.73
N MET A 114 8.02 2.12 7.19
CA MET A 114 8.07 2.89 8.44
C MET A 114 7.43 2.03 9.53
N LEU A 115 8.21 1.11 10.08
CA LEU A 115 7.76 0.12 11.07
C LEU A 115 8.09 0.57 12.49
N GLN A 116 7.19 0.23 13.43
CA GLN A 116 7.43 0.33 14.88
C GLN A 116 7.91 1.73 15.32
N GLU A 117 9.16 1.85 15.78
CA GLU A 117 9.74 3.08 16.29
C GLU A 117 9.91 4.14 15.19
N SER A 118 10.11 3.70 13.94
CA SER A 118 10.19 4.58 12.77
C SER A 118 8.83 5.10 12.31
N CYS A 119 7.71 4.51 12.78
CA CYS A 119 6.36 4.90 12.41
C CYS A 119 5.88 6.13 13.19
N THR A 120 6.59 7.26 13.06
CA THR A 120 6.24 8.53 13.70
C THR A 120 5.59 9.50 12.71
N PRO A 121 4.69 10.41 13.15
CA PRO A 121 4.05 11.35 12.24
C PRO A 121 5.03 12.19 11.40
N LYS A 122 6.13 12.63 12.00
CA LYS A 122 7.18 13.40 11.32
C LYS A 122 7.90 12.56 10.26
N ALA A 123 8.35 11.37 10.63
CA ALA A 123 9.06 10.48 9.70
C ALA A 123 8.15 10.03 8.54
N LEU A 124 6.87 9.81 8.80
CA LEU A 124 5.88 9.51 7.74
C LEU A 124 5.71 10.69 6.78
N ALA A 125 5.60 11.92 7.30
CA ALA A 125 5.47 13.12 6.47
C ALA A 125 6.72 13.33 5.60
N GLU A 126 7.91 13.21 6.18
CA GLU A 126 9.18 13.30 5.46
C GLU A 126 9.33 12.19 4.40
N ALA A 127 8.90 10.97 4.72
CA ALA A 127 9.01 9.84 3.81
C ALA A 127 8.08 9.95 2.58
N ILE A 128 6.87 10.51 2.75
CA ILE A 128 5.89 10.63 1.66
C ILE A 128 6.08 11.89 0.81
N THR A 129 6.63 12.97 1.39
CA THR A 129 6.75 14.28 0.72
C THR A 129 7.42 14.24 -0.65
N PRO A 130 8.53 13.49 -0.88
CA PRO A 130 9.16 13.41 -2.20
C PRO A 130 8.26 12.87 -3.31
N TYR A 131 7.20 12.15 -2.98
CA TYR A 131 6.25 11.59 -3.95
C TYR A 131 5.09 12.54 -4.29
N LEU A 132 4.93 13.64 -3.53
CA LEU A 132 3.93 14.66 -3.79
C LEU A 132 4.32 15.59 -4.95
N ASP A 133 5.61 15.62 -5.32
CA ASP A 133 6.09 16.27 -6.54
C ASP A 133 5.90 15.33 -7.74
N ASN A 134 5.00 15.71 -8.65
CA ASN A 134 4.67 14.95 -9.85
C ASN A 134 5.84 14.85 -10.85
N GLN A 135 6.80 15.76 -10.78
CA GLN A 135 7.99 15.77 -11.63
C GLN A 135 9.26 15.39 -10.86
N GLY A 136 9.10 14.95 -9.60
CA GLY A 136 10.21 14.62 -8.72
C GLY A 136 10.87 13.28 -9.08
N LYS A 137 12.20 13.22 -8.94
CA LYS A 137 13.02 12.01 -9.18
C LYS A 137 12.57 10.79 -8.38
N ALA A 138 12.04 11.00 -7.17
CA ALA A 138 11.53 9.91 -6.34
C ALA A 138 10.32 9.22 -6.98
N ARG A 139 9.41 9.99 -7.59
CA ARG A 139 8.26 9.47 -8.32
C ARG A 139 8.69 8.76 -9.60
N GLU A 140 9.59 9.35 -10.35
CA GLU A 140 10.14 8.74 -11.57
C GLU A 140 10.77 7.36 -11.29
N PHE A 141 11.66 7.29 -10.29
CA PHE A 141 12.26 6.03 -9.86
C PHE A 141 11.21 5.00 -9.42
N PHE A 142 10.21 5.42 -8.63
CA PHE A 142 9.12 4.55 -8.22
C PHE A 142 8.37 3.98 -9.43
N LEU A 143 8.00 4.81 -10.40
CA LEU A 143 7.27 4.39 -11.60
C LEU A 143 8.08 3.40 -12.45
N GLN A 144 9.39 3.60 -12.58
CA GLN A 144 10.29 2.66 -13.25
C GLN A 144 10.25 1.29 -12.56
N LYS A 145 10.37 1.26 -11.23
CA LYS A 145 10.33 0.01 -10.46
C LYS A 145 8.96 -0.67 -10.48
N MET A 146 7.86 0.09 -10.54
CA MET A 146 6.53 -0.50 -10.73
C MET A 146 6.36 -1.10 -12.12
N ALA A 147 6.99 -0.54 -13.16
CA ALA A 147 7.00 -1.15 -14.48
C ALA A 147 7.74 -2.51 -14.49
N GLU A 148 8.87 -2.60 -13.79
CA GLU A 148 9.59 -3.87 -13.58
C GLU A 148 8.73 -4.88 -12.80
N LEU A 149 8.06 -4.43 -11.73
CA LEU A 149 7.16 -5.27 -10.93
C LEU A 149 6.02 -5.85 -11.79
N HIS A 150 5.41 -5.03 -12.66
CA HIS A 150 4.36 -5.48 -13.57
C HIS A 150 4.85 -6.60 -14.50
N GLN A 151 6.07 -6.50 -15.01
CA GLN A 151 6.66 -7.53 -15.86
C GLN A 151 6.87 -8.84 -15.10
N LYS A 152 7.41 -8.78 -13.88
CA LYS A 152 7.62 -9.96 -13.01
C LYS A 152 6.31 -10.65 -12.65
N LEU A 153 5.25 -9.86 -12.41
CA LEU A 153 3.91 -10.37 -12.12
C LEU A 153 3.13 -10.84 -13.35
N GLY A 154 3.62 -10.56 -14.56
CA GLY A 154 2.92 -10.89 -15.80
C GLY A 154 1.62 -10.11 -15.99
N VAL A 155 1.53 -8.88 -15.46
CA VAL A 155 0.34 -8.02 -15.61
C VAL A 155 0.06 -7.78 -17.09
N GLY A 156 -1.20 -7.95 -17.50
CA GLY A 156 -1.63 -7.85 -18.89
C GLY A 156 -1.44 -9.13 -19.73
N LYS A 157 -0.90 -10.20 -19.13
CA LYS A 157 -0.93 -11.56 -19.70
C LYS A 157 -2.14 -12.32 -19.17
N GLU A 158 -2.03 -13.64 -19.09
CA GLU A 158 -3.01 -14.50 -18.43
C GLU A 158 -3.15 -14.15 -16.94
N THR A 159 -4.39 -14.08 -16.45
CA THR A 159 -4.64 -13.84 -15.02
C THR A 159 -4.19 -15.03 -14.16
N PRO A 160 -3.80 -14.81 -12.89
CA PRO A 160 -3.45 -15.91 -11.99
C PRO A 160 -4.53 -17.00 -11.91
N SER A 161 -5.81 -16.61 -11.93
CA SER A 161 -6.94 -17.54 -11.92
C SER A 161 -7.04 -18.37 -13.19
N GLN A 162 -6.85 -17.76 -14.37
CA GLN A 162 -6.83 -18.48 -15.64
C GLN A 162 -5.65 -19.47 -15.69
N LYS A 163 -4.45 -19.02 -15.30
CA LYS A 163 -3.26 -19.88 -15.25
C LYS A 163 -3.46 -21.07 -14.31
N ALA A 164 -4.05 -20.84 -13.14
CA ALA A 164 -4.40 -21.91 -12.21
C ALA A 164 -5.41 -22.89 -12.82
N ALA A 165 -6.46 -22.39 -13.48
CA ALA A 165 -7.44 -23.22 -14.15
C ALA A 165 -6.82 -24.07 -15.28
N LEU A 166 -5.94 -23.50 -16.10
CA LEU A 166 -5.23 -24.24 -17.15
C LEU A 166 -4.34 -25.36 -16.59
N ILE A 167 -3.60 -25.08 -15.51
CA ILE A 167 -2.77 -26.09 -14.84
C ILE A 167 -3.63 -27.26 -14.36
N ILE A 168 -4.78 -26.98 -13.75
CA ILE A 168 -5.71 -28.01 -13.27
C ILE A 168 -6.26 -28.82 -14.46
N LEU A 169 -6.72 -28.16 -15.53
CA LEU A 169 -7.24 -28.82 -16.73
C LEU A 169 -6.22 -29.73 -17.39
N ASN A 170 -4.97 -29.27 -17.52
CA ASN A 170 -3.88 -30.08 -18.06
C ASN A 170 -3.62 -31.31 -17.19
N LYS A 171 -3.64 -31.15 -15.86
CA LYS A 171 -3.44 -32.27 -14.94
C LYS A 171 -4.56 -33.31 -14.99
N ILE A 172 -5.78 -32.90 -15.26
CA ILE A 172 -6.92 -33.80 -15.47
C ILE A 172 -6.76 -34.57 -16.78
N LYS A 173 -6.33 -33.92 -17.87
CA LYS A 173 -6.11 -34.58 -19.17
C LYS A 173 -4.97 -35.61 -19.15
N GLU A 174 -3.96 -35.40 -18.32
CA GLU A 174 -2.84 -36.34 -18.11
C GLU A 174 -3.21 -37.57 -17.26
N ARG A 175 -4.38 -37.61 -16.62
CA ARG A 175 -4.81 -38.82 -15.89
C ARG A 175 -5.19 -39.91 -16.90
N PRO A 176 -4.61 -41.12 -16.80
CA PRO A 176 -5.07 -42.24 -17.59
C PRO A 176 -6.56 -42.48 -17.30
N GLN A 177 -7.37 -42.58 -18.35
CA GLN A 177 -8.75 -43.03 -18.22
C GLN A 177 -8.69 -44.48 -17.71
N LYS A 178 -9.25 -44.71 -16.52
CA LYS A 178 -9.53 -46.06 -16.03
C LYS A 178 -10.72 -46.63 -16.79
#